data_AF-A0A291GAG6-F1
#
_entry.id   AF-A0A291GAG6-F1
#
_cell.length_a   1.000
_cell.length_b   1.000
_cell.length_c   1.000
_cell.angle_alpha   90.00
_cell.angle_beta   90.00
_cell.angle_gamma   90.00
#
_symmetry.space_group_name_H-M   'P 1'
#
loop_
_entity.id
_entity.type
_entity.pdbx_description
1 polymer ?
#
loop_
_entity_poly.entity_id
_entity_poly.type
_entity_poly.pdbx_seq_one_letter_code
_entity_poly.pdbx_strand_id
1 'polypeptide(L)' 'MLVSNPSAPLSLRQALQPLIESHGFWQVLRAAFAARGALKREARLAKNPGDLNAHLRRDIGLPPEAPPGKAEWQDFR' A
#
# COMPACT_ATOMS: atom_id res chain seq x y z
N MET A 1 -35.96 -13.36 19.06
CA MET A 1 -34.62 -13.85 18.70
C MET A 1 -33.80 -12.65 18.29
N LEU A 2 -32.85 -12.21 19.14
CA LEU A 2 -32.00 -11.06 18.85
C LEU A 2 -30.97 -11.48 17.80
N VAL A 3 -31.06 -10.89 16.61
CA VAL A 3 -30.05 -11.05 15.55
C VAL A 3 -28.82 -10.28 15.99
N SER A 4 -27.79 -11.00 16.44
CA SER A 4 -26.48 -10.43 16.75
C SER A 4 -25.92 -9.80 15.48
N ASN A 5 -25.85 -8.47 15.44
CA ASN A 5 -25.24 -7.73 14.36
C ASN A 5 -23.73 -8.07 14.34
N PRO A 6 -23.16 -8.78 13.34
CA PRO A 6 -21.76 -9.22 13.36
C PRO A 6 -20.75 -8.08 13.10
N SER A 7 -21.24 -6.84 12.98
CA SER A 7 -20.49 -5.67 12.54
C SER A 7 -19.96 -4.79 13.69
N ALA A 8 -19.85 -5.32 14.92
CA ALA A 8 -19.01 -4.64 15.90
C ALA A 8 -17.55 -4.86 15.47
N PRO A 9 -16.75 -3.81 15.22
CA PRO A 9 -15.35 -3.99 14.86
C PRO A 9 -14.68 -4.77 15.99
N LEU A 10 -14.25 -6.00 15.69
CA LEU A 10 -13.49 -6.81 16.63
C LEU A 10 -12.32 -5.98 17.13
N SER A 11 -12.10 -6.00 18.44
CA SER A 11 -10.87 -5.40 18.98
C SER A 11 -9.68 -6.04 18.26
N LEU A 12 -8.66 -5.23 17.95
CA LEU A 12 -7.45 -5.72 17.27
C LEU A 12 -6.88 -6.98 17.95
N ARG A 13 -6.98 -7.04 19.29
CA ARG A 13 -6.57 -8.20 20.07
C ARG A 13 -7.36 -9.45 19.72
N GLN A 14 -8.69 -9.37 19.65
CA GLN A 14 -9.54 -10.51 19.28
C GLN A 14 -9.27 -10.99 17.85
N ALA A 15 -9.01 -10.07 16.93
CA ALA A 15 -8.67 -10.41 15.55
C ALA A 15 -7.30 -11.13 15.44
N LEU A 16 -6.32 -10.74 16.26
CA LEU A 16 -4.97 -11.30 16.24
C LEU A 16 -4.80 -12.59 17.04
N GLN A 17 -5.63 -12.81 18.07
CA GLN A 17 -5.56 -13.99 18.93
C GLN A 17 -5.53 -15.33 18.16
N PRO A 18 -6.45 -15.62 17.20
CA PRO A 18 -6.42 -16.89 16.47
C PRO A 18 -5.16 -17.05 15.59
N LEU A 19 -4.62 -15.96 15.06
CA LEU A 19 -3.37 -15.95 14.30
C LEU A 19 -2.17 -16.26 15.19
N ILE A 20 -2.16 -15.73 16.41
CA ILE A 20 -1.09 -15.99 17.39
C ILE A 20 -1.15 -17.44 17.87
N GLU A 21 -2.35 -17.99 18.08
CA GLU A 21 -2.52 -19.38 18.52
C GLU A 21 -2.10 -20.38 17.43
N SER A 22 -2.34 -20.07 16.16
CA SER A 22 -2.00 -20.96 15.03
C SER A 22 -0.55 -20.85 14.56
N HIS A 23 0.05 -19.65 14.59
CA HIS A 23 1.37 -19.40 14.00
C HIS A 23 2.43 -18.92 15.00
N GLY A 24 2.02 -18.59 16.22
CA GLY A 24 2.90 -18.08 17.27
C GLY A 24 3.11 -16.56 17.18
N PHE A 25 3.30 -15.94 18.35
CA PHE A 25 3.37 -14.49 18.52
C PHE A 25 4.44 -13.83 17.63
N TRP A 26 5.65 -14.39 17.59
CA TRP A 26 6.76 -13.81 16.85
C TRP A 26 6.59 -13.84 15.34
N GLN A 27 5.91 -14.87 14.80
CA GLN A 27 5.63 -14.94 13.36
C GLN A 27 4.60 -13.89 12.96
N VAL A 28 3.53 -13.75 13.75
CA VAL A 28 2.51 -12.73 13.55
C VAL A 28 3.11 -11.31 13.64
N LEU A 29 3.99 -11.07 14.61
CA LEU A 29 4.66 -9.78 14.76
C LEU A 29 5.55 -9.46 13.54
N ARG A 30 6.36 -10.42 13.07
CA ARG A 30 7.18 -10.25 11.86
C ARG A 30 6.32 -9.98 10.63
N ALA A 31 5.21 -10.69 10.47
CA ALA A 31 4.27 -10.49 9.37
C ALA A 31 3.66 -9.08 9.40
N ALA A 32 3.26 -8.59 10.59
CA ALA A 32 2.71 -7.24 10.74
C ALA A 32 3.73 -6.16 10.34
N PHE A 33 5.00 -6.30 10.74
CA PHE A 33 6.06 -5.38 10.33
C PHE A 33 6.40 -5.48 8.84
N ALA A 34 6.41 -6.68 8.27
CA ALA A 34 6.61 -6.88 6.83
C ALA A 34 5.49 -6.24 6.00
N ALA A 35 4.23 -6.43 6.42
CA ALA A 35 3.06 -5.83 5.79
C ALA A 35 3.10 -4.30 5.83
N ARG A 36 3.62 -3.70 6.91
CA ARG A 36 3.80 -2.24 7.00
C ARG A 36 4.75 -1.71 5.91
N GLY A 37 5.81 -2.45 5.59
CA GLY A 37 6.73 -2.11 4.50
C GLY A 37 6.05 -2.18 3.12
N ALA A 38 5.30 -3.25 2.87
CA ALA A 38 4.53 -3.42 1.63
C ALA A 38 3.47 -2.31 1.46
N LEU A 39 2.68 -2.03 2.50
CA LEU A 39 1.68 -0.96 2.50
C LEU A 39 2.29 0.41 2.22
N LYS A 40 3.49 0.70 2.77
CA LYS A 40 4.19 1.97 2.51
C LYS A 40 4.65 2.09 1.05
N ARG A 41 5.05 0.97 0.43
CA ARG A 41 5.41 0.91 -1.00
C ARG A 41 4.17 1.11 -1.87
N GLU A 42 3.06 0.43 -1.58
CA GLU A 42 1.82 0.61 -2.34
C GLU A 42 1.24 2.01 -2.19
N ALA A 43 1.26 2.58 -0.98
CA ALA A 43 0.85 3.96 -0.75
C ALA A 43 1.72 4.96 -1.51
N ARG A 44 3.02 4.67 -1.72
CA ARG A 44 3.90 5.49 -2.56
C ARG A 44 3.51 5.39 -4.04
N LEU A 45 3.26 4.19 -4.55
CA LEU A 45 2.81 3.96 -5.93
C LEU A 45 1.45 4.61 -6.20
N ALA A 46 0.53 4.54 -5.24
CA ALA A 46 -0.79 5.18 -5.34
C ALA A 46 -0.71 6.72 -5.30
N LYS A 47 0.28 7.29 -4.60
CA LYS A 47 0.47 8.75 -4.50
C LYS A 47 1.14 9.37 -5.71
N ASN A 48 1.95 8.61 -6.45
CA ASN A 48 2.72 9.15 -7.56
C ASN A 48 2.30 8.50 -8.88
N PRO A 49 1.27 9.02 -9.57
CA PRO A 49 0.87 8.47 -10.86
C PRO A 49 1.96 8.56 -11.92
N GLY A 50 3.00 9.40 -11.71
CA GLY A 50 4.23 9.42 -12.52
C GLY A 50 4.96 8.07 -12.57
N ASP A 51 4.91 7.27 -11.50
CA ASP A 51 5.53 5.93 -11.49
C ASP A 51 4.71 4.87 -12.27
N LEU A 52 3.55 5.23 -12.84
CA LEU A 52 2.80 4.30 -13.69
C LEU A 52 3.42 4.24 -15.09
N ASN A 53 3.68 3.00 -15.53
CA ASN A 53 4.10 2.71 -16.90
C ASN A 53 3.14 3.34 -17.93
N ALA A 54 3.69 3.85 -19.04
CA ALA A 54 2.96 4.58 -20.08
C ALA A 54 1.73 3.81 -20.61
N HIS A 55 1.82 2.48 -20.71
CA HIS A 55 0.71 1.62 -21.12
C HIS A 55 -0.44 1.67 -20.11
N LEU A 56 -0.14 1.53 -18.81
CA LEU A 56 -1.15 1.60 -17.75
C LEU A 56 -1.79 2.98 -17.64
N ARG A 57 -1.03 4.06 -17.85
CA ARG A 57 -1.58 5.43 -17.88
C ARG A 57 -2.60 5.61 -19.00
N ARG A 58 -2.33 5.03 -20.17
CA ARG A 58 -3.23 5.09 -21.33
C ARG A 58 -4.54 4.35 -21.06
N ASP A 59 -4.45 3.18 -20.43
CA ASP A 59 -5.63 2.32 -20.19
C ASP A 59 -6.60 2.92 -19.16
N ILE A 60 -6.10 3.71 -18.21
CA ILE A 60 -6.91 4.38 -17.17
C ILE A 60 -7.26 5.84 -17.51
N GLY A 61 -6.91 6.31 -18.71
CA GLY A 61 -7.25 7.66 -19.18
C GLY A 61 -6.45 8.79 -18.53
N LEU A 62 -5.29 8.49 -17.93
CA LEU A 62 -4.37 9.51 -17.41
C LEU A 62 -3.58 10.15 -18.56
N PRO A 63 -3.35 11.48 -18.55
CA PRO A 63 -2.54 12.14 -19.57
C PRO A 63 -1.10 11.59 -19.55
N PRO A 64 -0.37 11.64 -20.68
CA PRO A 64 1.02 11.19 -20.72
C PRO A 64 1.85 11.97 -19.70
N GLU A 65 2.81 11.29 -19.08
CA GLU A 65 3.76 11.96 -18.18
C GLU A 65 4.58 12.99 -18.97
N ALA A 66 4.71 14.21 -18.43
CA ALA A 66 5.53 15.24 -19.05
C ALA A 66 6.99 14.75 -19.08
N PRO A 67 7.74 15.00 -20.16
CA PRO A 67 9.14 14.62 -20.22
C PRO A 67 9.89 15.22 -19.03
N PRO A 68 10.81 14.46 -18.38
CA PRO A 68 11.57 14.99 -17.26
C PRO A 68 12.22 16.30 -17.69
N GLY A 69 11.94 17.36 -16.94
CA GLY A 69 12.50 18.69 -17.18
C GLY A 69 14.00 18.57 -17.35
N LYS A 70 14.49 19.03 -18.50
CA LYS A 70 15.91 19.04 -18.87
C LYS A 70 16.69 19.61 -17.69
N ALA A 71 17.52 18.76 -17.08
CA ALA A 71 18.35 19.14 -15.95
C ALA A 71 19.23 20.33 -16.36
N GLU A 72 19.32 21.30 -15.46
CA GLU A 72 19.85 22.66 -15.56
C GLU A 72 21.37 22.73 -15.84
N TRP A 73 21.98 21.62 -16.28
CA TRP A 73 23.41 21.49 -16.56
C TRP A 73 23.81 21.99 -17.95
N GLN A 74 22.87 22.45 -18.78
CA GLN A 74 23.14 22.91 -20.16
C GLN A 74 23.43 24.42 -20.28
N ASP A 75 23.31 25.20 -19.19
CA ASP A 75 23.53 26.65 -19.20
C ASP A 75 24.98 27.08 -18.89
N PHE A 76 25.91 26.13 -18.77
CA PHE A 76 27.35 26.41 -18.69
C PHE A 76 28.02 26.12 -20.03
N ARG A 77 27.86 27.00 -21.02
CA ARG A 77 28.73 27.03 -22.20
C ARG A 77 29.05 28.44 -22.66
#